data_AF-A0A969VKD1-F1
#
_entry.id   AF-A0A969VKD1-F1
#
_cell.length_a   1.000
_cell.length_b   1.000
_cell.length_c   1.000
_cell.angle_alpha   90.00
_cell.angle_beta   90.00
_cell.angle_gamma   90.00
#
_symmetry.space_group_name_H-M   'P 1'
#
loop_
_entity.id
_entity.type
_entity.pdbx_description
1 polymer ?
#
loop_
_entity_poly.entity_id
_entity_poly.type
_entity_poly.pdbx_seq_one_letter_code
_entity_poly.pdbx_strand_id
1 'polypeptide(L)'
;MPTFLNKIAPAYVVAALILPDLAVADHVPDGLSQDSDPNYIACLTAVDDAKPQFLDALQATCLTRMIEICRGAENEAPPSQGIDCISFETRRAIDFLLAAEAELPDAVEKTGLFWRSYQRRRDNIVKDVEAAKALAPPESIDAAVQQSMSVATAANLLFYLARETGTQLDALVATTFDQH
;
A
#
# COMPACT_ATOMS: atom_id res chain seq x y z
N MET A 1 -28.19 37.87 -51.58
CA MET A 1 -28.95 36.89 -50.77
C MET A 1 -28.57 35.50 -51.20
N PRO A 2 -27.82 34.74 -50.37
CA PRO A 2 -27.71 33.30 -50.55
C PRO A 2 -28.46 32.53 -49.46
N THR A 3 -29.14 31.51 -49.95
CA THR A 3 -29.91 30.44 -49.30
C THR A 3 -29.06 29.53 -48.43
N PHE A 4 -29.67 29.07 -47.32
CA PHE A 4 -29.22 27.94 -46.51
C PHE A 4 -29.30 26.63 -47.29
N LEU A 5 -28.27 25.79 -47.20
CA LEU A 5 -28.38 24.32 -47.18
C LEU A 5 -27.03 23.68 -46.75
N ASN A 6 -27.06 23.09 -45.56
CA ASN A 6 -26.54 21.78 -45.22
C ASN A 6 -25.12 21.38 -45.66
N LYS A 7 -24.17 21.37 -44.71
CA LYS A 7 -23.21 20.27 -44.55
C LYS A 7 -22.97 19.99 -43.06
N ILE A 8 -23.37 18.79 -42.67
CA ILE A 8 -23.15 18.16 -41.37
C ILE A 8 -21.73 17.57 -41.37
N ALA A 9 -20.90 17.99 -40.40
CA ALA A 9 -19.80 17.27 -39.72
C ALA A 9 -18.60 16.73 -40.56
N PRO A 10 -17.42 16.45 -39.96
CA PRO A 10 -17.17 16.37 -38.52
C PRO A 10 -16.09 17.33 -38.01
N ALA A 11 -16.39 17.89 -36.83
CA ALA A 11 -15.36 18.30 -35.90
C ALA A 11 -14.53 17.06 -35.59
N TYR A 12 -13.22 17.16 -35.81
CA TYR A 12 -12.25 16.24 -35.27
C TYR A 12 -12.32 16.37 -33.74
N VAL A 13 -13.20 15.59 -33.12
CA VAL A 13 -13.04 15.21 -31.73
C VAL A 13 -11.81 14.34 -31.75
N VAL A 14 -10.66 14.95 -31.45
CA VAL A 14 -9.52 14.23 -30.90
C VAL A 14 -10.02 13.67 -29.58
N ALA A 15 -10.68 12.51 -29.66
CA ALA A 15 -10.84 11.65 -28.51
C ALA A 15 -9.41 11.28 -28.15
N ALA A 16 -8.87 12.02 -27.18
CA ALA A 16 -7.80 11.52 -26.35
C ALA A 16 -8.31 10.15 -25.87
N LEU A 17 -7.80 9.10 -26.49
CA LEU A 17 -7.84 7.75 -25.95
C LEU A 17 -7.08 7.83 -24.63
N ILE A 18 -7.80 8.26 -23.59
CA ILE A 18 -7.55 7.84 -22.23
C ILE A 18 -7.84 6.35 -22.30
N LEU A 19 -6.80 5.59 -22.64
CA LEU A 19 -6.80 4.17 -22.36
C LEU A 19 -7.16 4.08 -20.88
N PRO A 20 -8.22 3.35 -20.50
CA PRO A 20 -8.35 2.98 -19.09
C PRO A 20 -7.05 2.27 -18.75
N ASP A 21 -6.42 2.67 -17.65
CA ASP A 21 -5.31 1.91 -17.06
C ASP A 21 -5.68 0.45 -17.18
N LEU A 22 -4.96 -0.25 -18.06
CA LEU A 22 -5.15 -1.67 -18.26
C LEU A 22 -4.97 -2.27 -16.87
N ALA A 23 -6.00 -2.94 -16.39
CA ALA A 23 -5.91 -3.81 -15.24
C ALA A 23 -4.66 -4.68 -15.44
N VAL A 24 -3.62 -4.37 -14.69
CA VAL A 24 -2.40 -5.16 -14.56
C VAL A 24 -2.80 -6.33 -13.67
N ALA A 25 -3.66 -7.20 -14.18
CA ALA A 25 -4.13 -8.36 -13.47
C ALA A 25 -2.93 -9.30 -13.27
N ASP A 26 -2.63 -9.58 -12.00
CA ASP A 26 -1.59 -10.46 -11.46
C ASP A 26 -0.14 -9.94 -11.51
N HIS A 27 0.20 -9.14 -10.50
CA HIS A 27 1.46 -8.41 -10.26
C HIS A 27 2.68 -9.25 -9.83
N VAL A 28 2.71 -10.55 -10.14
CA VAL A 28 3.88 -11.39 -9.90
C VAL A 28 4.75 -11.37 -11.18
N PRO A 29 6.09 -11.23 -11.11
CA PRO A 29 6.94 -11.28 -12.30
C PRO A 29 6.66 -12.50 -13.20
N ASP A 30 6.76 -12.31 -14.52
CA ASP A 30 6.48 -13.36 -15.51
C ASP A 30 7.33 -14.62 -15.22
N GLY A 31 6.68 -15.75 -14.93
CA GLY A 31 7.35 -17.05 -14.67
C GLY A 31 7.24 -17.59 -13.25
N LEU A 32 6.66 -16.83 -12.32
CA LEU A 32 6.29 -17.32 -10.98
C LEU A 32 4.82 -17.76 -10.93
N SER A 33 4.52 -18.77 -10.11
CA SER A 33 3.14 -19.17 -9.85
C SER A 33 2.36 -18.04 -9.16
N GLN A 34 1.12 -17.78 -9.61
CA GLN A 34 0.10 -16.95 -8.92
C GLN A 34 -0.12 -17.39 -7.45
N ASP A 35 0.28 -18.61 -7.08
CA ASP A 35 0.28 -19.08 -5.69
C ASP A 35 1.28 -18.33 -4.77
N SER A 36 2.09 -17.43 -5.34
CA SER A 36 3.14 -16.66 -4.65
C SER A 36 2.77 -15.18 -4.56
N ASP A 37 1.55 -14.85 -4.12
CA ASP A 37 1.17 -13.45 -3.83
C ASP A 37 2.11 -12.90 -2.74
N PRO A 38 2.92 -11.86 -3.01
CA PRO A 38 3.84 -11.28 -2.03
C PRO A 38 3.11 -10.70 -0.81
N ASN A 39 1.80 -10.50 -0.89
CA ASN A 39 0.87 -9.97 0.11
C ASN A 39 1.47 -9.44 1.40
N TYR A 40 2.13 -8.30 1.22
CA TYR A 40 3.01 -7.77 2.23
C TYR A 40 2.21 -7.34 3.48
N ILE A 41 1.09 -6.66 3.27
CA ILE A 41 0.25 -6.17 4.37
C ILE A 41 -0.55 -7.28 5.05
N ALA A 42 -0.99 -8.33 4.32
CA ALA A 42 -1.60 -9.49 4.96
C ALA A 42 -0.60 -10.22 5.87
N CYS A 43 0.65 -10.34 5.42
CA CYS A 43 1.70 -10.90 6.26
C CYS A 43 1.90 -10.06 7.54
N LEU A 44 1.98 -8.72 7.41
CA LEU A 44 2.12 -7.84 8.57
C LEU A 44 0.95 -7.94 9.55
N THR A 45 -0.29 -8.01 9.06
CA THR A 45 -1.47 -8.22 9.92
C THR A 45 -1.42 -9.59 10.60
N ALA A 46 -1.10 -10.67 9.86
CA ALA A 46 -1.06 -12.02 10.40
C ALA A 46 -0.02 -12.19 11.52
N VAL A 47 1.08 -11.42 11.47
CA VAL A 47 2.11 -11.44 12.51
C VAL A 47 1.88 -10.43 13.62
N ASP A 48 0.88 -9.54 13.53
CA ASP A 48 0.64 -8.54 14.57
C ASP A 48 0.22 -9.17 15.90
N ASP A 49 -0.51 -10.28 15.85
CA ASP A 49 -0.89 -11.08 17.04
C ASP A 49 0.29 -11.83 17.68
N ALA A 50 1.48 -11.81 17.06
CA ALA A 50 2.65 -12.42 17.65
C ALA A 50 3.05 -11.73 18.96
N LYS A 51 3.71 -12.47 19.85
CA LYS A 51 4.27 -11.89 21.08
C LYS A 51 5.24 -10.76 20.71
N PRO A 52 5.27 -9.64 21.46
CA PRO A 52 6.10 -8.47 21.13
C PRO A 52 7.58 -8.80 20.86
N GLN A 53 8.14 -9.78 21.56
CA GLN A 53 9.52 -10.25 21.40
C GLN A 53 9.85 -10.90 20.04
N PHE A 54 8.84 -11.27 19.25
CA PHE A 54 9.01 -11.86 17.91
C PHE A 54 8.49 -10.94 16.80
N LEU A 55 7.78 -9.87 17.15
CA LEU A 55 7.07 -9.01 16.22
C LEU A 55 8.02 -8.40 15.17
N ASP A 56 9.10 -7.74 15.62
CA ASP A 56 10.07 -7.11 14.72
C ASP A 56 10.70 -8.11 13.74
N ALA A 57 11.04 -9.31 14.22
CA ALA A 57 11.67 -10.35 13.40
C ALA A 57 10.69 -10.94 12.37
N LEU A 58 9.42 -11.13 12.75
CA LEU A 58 8.37 -11.63 11.86
C LEU A 58 8.01 -10.59 10.80
N GLN A 59 7.93 -9.31 11.17
CA GLN A 59 7.68 -8.21 10.24
C GLN A 59 8.83 -8.01 9.26
N ALA A 60 10.08 -8.11 9.72
CA ALA A 60 11.25 -8.13 8.84
C ALA A 60 11.21 -9.31 7.86
N THR A 61 10.70 -10.46 8.30
CA THR A 61 10.50 -11.63 7.44
C THR A 61 9.45 -11.36 6.36
N CYS A 62 8.32 -10.70 6.70
CA CYS A 62 7.31 -10.29 5.71
C CYS A 62 7.91 -9.43 4.60
N LEU A 63 8.70 -8.41 4.97
CA LEU A 63 9.36 -7.55 3.99
C LEU A 63 10.37 -8.31 3.13
N THR A 64 11.17 -9.17 3.76
CA THR A 64 12.18 -9.97 3.07
C THR A 64 11.52 -10.90 2.04
N ARG A 65 10.42 -11.56 2.41
CA ARG A 65 9.68 -12.45 1.51
C ARG A 65 9.03 -11.70 0.35
N MET A 66 8.43 -10.55 0.59
CA MET A 66 7.90 -9.69 -0.47
C MET A 66 9.00 -9.35 -1.49
N ILE A 67 10.18 -8.94 -1.01
CA ILE A 67 11.32 -8.59 -1.89
C ILE A 67 11.81 -9.82 -2.68
N GLU A 68 11.93 -10.97 -2.03
CA GLU A 68 12.34 -12.22 -2.70
C GLU A 68 11.37 -12.62 -3.80
N ILE A 69 10.06 -12.56 -3.53
CA ILE A 69 9.02 -12.86 -4.51
C ILE A 69 9.07 -11.85 -5.68
N CYS A 70 9.11 -10.55 -5.37
CA CYS A 70 9.16 -9.51 -6.41
C CYS A 70 10.45 -9.55 -7.25
N ARG A 71 11.55 -10.10 -6.73
CA ARG A 71 12.79 -10.27 -7.50
C ARG A 71 12.80 -11.51 -8.38
N GLY A 72 11.83 -12.42 -8.26
CA GLY A 72 11.85 -13.71 -8.93
C GLY A 72 12.80 -14.70 -8.26
N ALA A 73 12.53 -16.00 -8.42
CA ALA A 73 13.54 -17.01 -8.13
C ALA A 73 14.79 -16.73 -9.01
N GLU A 74 15.98 -16.74 -8.41
CA GLU A 74 17.27 -16.53 -9.11
C GLU A 74 17.49 -15.18 -9.84
N ASN A 75 16.77 -14.09 -9.50
CA ASN A 75 16.86 -12.78 -10.16
C ASN A 75 16.47 -12.81 -11.66
N GLU A 76 15.58 -13.72 -12.06
CA GLU A 76 15.15 -13.83 -13.46
C GLU A 76 14.21 -12.67 -13.88
N ALA A 77 13.59 -11.97 -12.92
CA ALA A 77 12.77 -10.80 -13.22
C ALA A 77 13.66 -9.62 -13.67
N PRO A 78 13.33 -8.95 -14.79
CA PRO A 78 13.95 -7.68 -15.14
C PRO A 78 13.86 -6.69 -13.96
N PRO A 79 14.90 -5.86 -13.71
CA PRO A 79 14.89 -4.92 -12.59
C PRO A 79 13.66 -4.01 -12.55
N SER A 80 13.11 -3.64 -13.70
CA SER A 80 11.87 -2.85 -13.79
C SER A 80 10.66 -3.61 -13.24
N GLN A 81 10.51 -4.91 -13.54
CA GLN A 81 9.40 -5.71 -13.02
C GLN A 81 9.47 -5.87 -11.49
N GLY A 82 10.68 -6.03 -10.93
CA GLY A 82 10.85 -6.06 -9.48
C GLY A 82 10.55 -4.72 -8.81
N ILE A 83 10.91 -3.61 -9.44
CA ILE A 83 10.55 -2.26 -8.96
C ILE A 83 9.03 -2.09 -8.96
N ASP A 84 8.38 -2.48 -10.06
CA ASP A 84 6.93 -2.36 -10.23
C ASP A 84 6.17 -3.20 -9.19
N CYS A 85 6.58 -4.45 -8.96
CA CYS A 85 6.00 -5.32 -7.93
C CYS A 85 6.13 -4.74 -6.52
N ILE A 86 7.34 -4.31 -6.13
CA ILE A 86 7.57 -3.71 -4.80
C ILE A 86 6.76 -2.42 -4.65
N SER A 87 6.70 -1.60 -5.69
CA SER A 87 5.95 -0.34 -5.69
C SER A 87 4.45 -0.58 -5.55
N PHE A 88 3.93 -1.59 -6.26
CA PHE A 88 2.52 -2.00 -6.17
C PHE A 88 2.17 -2.45 -4.74
N GLU A 89 2.93 -3.38 -4.17
CA GLU A 89 2.71 -3.87 -2.79
C GLU A 89 2.80 -2.74 -1.76
N THR A 90 3.77 -1.84 -1.96
CA THR A 90 3.93 -0.65 -1.10
C THR A 90 2.71 0.27 -1.20
N ARG A 91 2.16 0.47 -2.40
CA ARG A 91 0.95 1.27 -2.61
C ARG A 91 -0.26 0.64 -1.94
N ARG A 92 -0.45 -0.68 -2.12
CA ARG A 92 -1.52 -1.44 -1.45
C ARG A 92 -1.43 -1.32 0.08
N ALA A 93 -0.23 -1.37 0.64
CA ALA A 93 -0.01 -1.14 2.05
C ALA A 93 -0.33 0.31 2.48
N ILE A 94 0.01 1.32 1.67
CA ILE A 94 -0.37 2.73 1.94
C ILE A 94 -1.89 2.89 1.96
N ASP A 95 -2.59 2.29 1.00
CA ASP A 95 -4.05 2.34 0.91
C ASP A 95 -4.72 1.68 2.13
N PHE A 96 -4.18 0.55 2.58
CA PHE A 96 -4.58 -0.05 3.86
C PHE A 96 -4.34 0.90 5.04
N LEU A 97 -3.15 1.50 5.17
CA LEU A 97 -2.83 2.38 6.29
C LEU A 97 -3.75 3.60 6.37
N LEU A 98 -4.20 4.10 5.22
CA LEU A 98 -5.15 5.19 5.14
C LEU A 98 -6.53 4.82 5.64
N ALA A 99 -7.02 3.65 5.23
CA ALA A 99 -8.29 3.15 5.74
C ALA A 99 -8.20 2.87 7.24
N ALA A 100 -7.09 2.27 7.68
CA ALA A 100 -6.87 1.87 9.07
C ALA A 100 -6.66 3.06 10.01
N GLU A 101 -6.04 4.14 9.53
CA GLU A 101 -5.88 5.38 10.29
C GLU A 101 -7.24 6.04 10.59
N ALA A 102 -8.16 6.02 9.63
CA ALA A 102 -9.50 6.57 9.81
C ALA A 102 -10.35 5.82 10.85
N GLU A 103 -10.05 4.54 11.10
CA GLU A 103 -10.71 3.73 12.14
C GLU A 103 -10.14 3.96 13.55
N LEU A 104 -8.96 4.59 13.68
CA LEU A 104 -8.40 4.90 14.99
C LEU A 104 -9.24 5.98 15.69
N PRO A 105 -9.55 5.83 16.98
CA PRO A 105 -10.36 6.81 17.69
C PRO A 105 -9.65 8.16 17.78
N ASP A 106 -10.38 9.25 17.53
CA ASP A 106 -9.87 10.62 17.66
C ASP A 106 -9.37 10.94 19.07
N ALA A 107 -9.95 10.29 20.08
CA ALA A 107 -9.53 10.37 21.45
C ALA A 107 -9.71 9.07 22.21
N VAL A 108 -8.84 8.85 23.21
CA VAL A 108 -8.93 7.73 24.15
C VAL A 108 -9.43 8.25 25.50
N GLU A 109 -10.28 7.49 26.18
CA GLU A 109 -10.84 7.86 27.50
C GLU A 109 -9.78 7.99 28.61
N LYS A 110 -8.54 7.55 28.37
CA LYS A 110 -7.47 7.57 29.36
C LYS A 110 -6.98 9.00 29.60
N THR A 111 -6.89 9.43 30.86
CA THR A 111 -6.37 10.75 31.23
C THR A 111 -4.84 10.73 31.46
N GLY A 112 -4.21 11.90 31.43
CA GLY A 112 -2.79 12.06 31.78
C GLY A 112 -1.79 11.82 30.63
N LEU A 113 -0.64 11.23 30.96
CA LEU A 113 0.49 11.06 30.02
C LEU A 113 0.18 10.08 28.87
N PHE A 114 -0.70 9.10 29.11
CA PHE A 114 -1.08 8.12 28.10
C PHE A 114 -1.79 8.78 26.91
N TRP A 115 -2.82 9.59 27.17
CA TRP A 115 -3.55 10.32 26.13
C TRP A 115 -2.63 11.19 25.27
N ARG A 116 -1.73 11.95 25.90
CA ARG A 116 -0.77 12.81 25.19
C ARG A 116 0.20 12.00 24.33
N SER A 117 0.58 10.81 24.79
CA SER A 117 1.41 9.86 24.02
C SER A 117 0.63 9.29 22.84
N TYR A 118 -0.63 8.90 23.05
CA TYR A 118 -1.52 8.40 22.01
C TYR A 118 -1.71 9.43 20.89
N GLN A 119 -2.13 10.66 21.21
CA GLN A 119 -2.31 11.72 20.21
C GLN A 119 -1.05 11.97 19.41
N ARG A 120 0.10 12.09 20.10
CA ARG A 120 1.38 12.30 19.42
C ARG A 120 1.72 11.17 18.44
N ARG A 121 1.46 9.92 18.83
CA ARG A 121 1.71 8.75 17.98
C ARG A 121 0.74 8.71 16.80
N ARG A 122 -0.55 9.01 17.02
CA ARG A 122 -1.54 9.14 15.94
C ARG A 122 -1.15 10.24 14.95
N ASP A 123 -0.81 11.42 15.43
CA ASP A 123 -0.35 12.55 14.59
C ASP A 123 0.89 12.19 13.77
N ASN A 124 1.79 11.36 14.32
CA ASN A 124 2.96 10.87 13.59
C ASN A 124 2.55 9.89 12.49
N ILE A 125 1.66 8.92 12.76
CA ILE A 125 1.14 8.01 11.73
C ILE A 125 0.50 8.81 10.59
N VAL A 126 -0.35 9.78 10.91
CA VAL A 126 -1.00 10.62 9.89
C VAL A 126 0.04 11.27 8.98
N LYS A 127 1.12 11.82 9.57
CA LYS A 127 2.22 12.40 8.78
C LYS A 127 2.97 11.35 7.97
N ASP A 128 3.25 10.19 8.54
CA ASP A 128 4.00 9.13 7.87
C ASP A 128 3.22 8.56 6.69
N VAL A 129 1.89 8.40 6.84
CA VAL A 129 0.99 7.95 5.78
C VAL A 129 0.83 9.00 4.69
N GLU A 130 0.66 10.28 5.03
CA GLU A 130 0.61 11.37 4.05
C GLU A 130 1.94 11.53 3.30
N ALA A 131 3.07 11.37 4.00
CA ALA A 131 4.38 11.35 3.37
C ALA A 131 4.53 10.16 2.41
N ALA A 132 4.03 8.99 2.80
CA ALA A 132 4.06 7.79 1.97
C ALA A 132 3.22 7.95 0.68
N LYS A 133 2.05 8.60 0.74
CA LYS A 133 1.26 8.93 -0.46
C LYS A 133 2.02 9.80 -1.46
N ALA A 134 2.81 10.75 -0.96
CA ALA A 134 3.53 11.74 -1.74
C ALA A 134 4.88 11.23 -2.27
N LEU A 135 5.23 9.95 -2.05
CA LEU A 135 6.47 9.37 -2.57
C LEU A 135 6.46 9.36 -4.10
N ALA A 136 7.57 9.84 -4.67
CA ALA A 136 7.84 9.66 -6.08
C ALA A 136 8.06 8.17 -6.40
N PRO A 137 7.67 7.70 -7.60
CA PRO A 137 7.98 6.34 -8.04
C PRO A 137 9.48 6.06 -7.89
N PRO A 138 9.88 4.91 -7.30
CA PRO A 138 11.27 4.58 -7.08
C PRO A 138 12.00 4.30 -8.41
N GLU A 139 13.21 4.85 -8.57
CA GLU A 139 14.04 4.65 -9.78
C GLU A 139 14.95 3.41 -9.68
N SER A 140 14.99 2.76 -8.52
CA SER A 140 15.83 1.58 -8.26
C SER A 140 15.16 0.63 -7.26
N ILE A 141 15.60 -0.63 -7.27
CA ILE A 141 15.15 -1.63 -6.29
C ILE A 141 15.46 -1.16 -4.86
N ASP A 142 16.64 -0.60 -4.61
CA ASP A 142 17.00 -0.12 -3.27
C ASP A 142 16.09 1.02 -2.83
N ALA A 143 15.74 1.94 -3.73
CA ALA A 143 14.77 3.00 -3.44
C ALA A 143 13.38 2.43 -3.14
N ALA A 144 12.92 1.45 -3.92
CA ALA A 144 11.64 0.78 -3.71
C ALA A 144 11.60 0.08 -2.35
N VAL A 145 12.66 -0.65 -1.98
CA VAL A 145 12.79 -1.31 -0.68
C VAL A 145 12.78 -0.30 0.47
N GLN A 146 13.51 0.81 0.36
CA GLN A 146 13.50 1.85 1.40
C GLN A 146 12.11 2.46 1.61
N GLN A 147 11.35 2.66 0.53
CA GLN A 147 9.96 3.10 0.63
C GLN A 147 9.08 2.07 1.37
N SER A 148 9.18 0.79 1.02
CA SER A 148 8.45 -0.28 1.73
C SER A 148 8.82 -0.36 3.22
N MET A 149 10.09 -0.16 3.58
CA MET A 149 10.53 -0.12 4.98
C MET A 149 9.90 1.03 5.78
N SER A 150 9.75 2.19 5.15
CA SER A 150 9.08 3.34 5.77
C SER A 150 7.60 3.02 6.05
N VAL A 151 6.93 2.40 5.08
CA VAL A 151 5.53 1.96 5.21
C VAL A 151 5.39 0.87 6.28
N ALA A 152 6.34 -0.08 6.36
CA ALA A 152 6.41 -1.09 7.43
C ALA A 152 6.39 -0.45 8.82
N THR A 153 7.21 0.58 9.00
CA THR A 153 7.36 1.26 10.28
C THR A 153 6.06 1.95 10.69
N ALA A 154 5.39 2.61 9.73
CA ALA A 154 4.08 3.23 9.95
C ALA A 154 3.00 2.18 10.28
N ALA A 155 2.98 1.05 9.57
CA ALA A 155 2.09 -0.08 9.84
C ALA A 155 2.27 -0.63 11.26
N ASN A 156 3.51 -0.83 11.69
CA ASN A 156 3.81 -1.33 13.03
C ASN A 156 3.27 -0.41 14.12
N LEU A 157 3.46 0.90 13.96
CA LEU A 157 2.94 1.89 14.90
C LEU A 157 1.41 1.91 14.90
N LEU A 158 0.79 1.77 13.73
CA LEU A 158 -0.67 1.70 13.59
C LEU A 158 -1.24 0.46 14.28
N PHE A 159 -0.69 -0.72 14.03
CA PHE A 159 -1.15 -1.95 14.66
C PHE A 159 -1.00 -1.92 16.19
N TYR A 160 0.10 -1.34 16.68
CA TYR A 160 0.27 -1.09 18.10
C TYR A 160 -0.86 -0.21 18.67
N LEU A 161 -1.21 0.91 18.00
CA LEU A 161 -2.29 1.78 18.45
C LEU A 161 -3.67 1.10 18.34
N ALA A 162 -3.90 0.33 17.30
CA ALA A 162 -5.14 -0.42 17.11
C ALA A 162 -5.35 -1.41 18.26
N ARG A 163 -4.32 -2.17 18.66
CA ARG A 163 -4.37 -3.04 19.84
C ARG A 163 -4.58 -2.29 21.15
N GLU A 164 -3.90 -1.17 21.35
CA GLU A 164 -4.08 -0.36 22.57
C GLU A 164 -5.50 0.21 22.72
N THR A 165 -6.20 0.39 21.61
CA THR A 165 -7.53 0.99 21.54
C THR A 165 -8.65 -0.03 21.32
N GLY A 166 -8.32 -1.30 21.01
CA GLY A 166 -9.29 -2.32 20.64
C GLY A 166 -9.93 -2.09 19.26
N THR A 167 -9.27 -1.34 18.39
CA THR A 167 -9.71 -1.09 17.01
C THR A 167 -9.50 -2.36 16.19
N GLN A 168 -10.56 -2.90 15.59
CA GLN A 168 -10.49 -4.09 14.74
C GLN A 168 -10.15 -3.69 13.31
N LEU A 169 -9.11 -4.29 12.72
CA LEU A 169 -8.66 -3.96 11.37
C LEU A 169 -8.96 -5.07 10.34
N ASP A 170 -9.45 -6.23 10.77
CA ASP A 170 -9.65 -7.43 9.94
C ASP A 170 -10.57 -7.20 8.74
N ALA A 171 -11.57 -6.33 8.89
CA ALA A 171 -12.48 -5.98 7.80
C ALA A 171 -11.78 -5.18 6.69
N LEU A 172 -10.82 -4.31 7.06
CA LEU A 172 -10.08 -3.47 6.12
C LEU A 172 -9.07 -4.27 5.30
N VAL A 173 -8.46 -5.26 5.97
CA VAL A 173 -7.57 -6.26 5.39
C VAL A 173 -8.31 -6.94 4.22
N ALA A 174 -9.47 -7.55 4.46
CA ALA A 174 -10.27 -8.21 3.42
C ALA A 174 -10.67 -7.27 2.25
N THR A 175 -11.14 -6.05 2.53
CA THR A 175 -11.55 -5.11 1.47
C THR A 175 -10.39 -4.54 0.65
N THR A 176 -9.19 -4.42 1.23
CA THR A 176 -8.00 -3.98 0.48
C THR A 176 -7.52 -5.07 -0.49
N PHE A 177 -7.92 -6.31 -0.25
CA PHE A 177 -7.52 -7.47 -1.05
C PHE A 177 -8.54 -7.88 -2.11
N ASP A 178 -9.83 -7.63 -1.91
CA ASP A 178 -10.88 -7.97 -2.89
C ASP A 178 -11.01 -6.94 -4.03
N GLN A 179 -10.30 -5.81 -3.99
CA GLN A 179 -10.46 -4.68 -4.92
C GLN A 179 -9.43 -4.62 -6.07
N HIS A 180 -8.43 -5.49 -6.08
CA HIS A 180 -7.33 -5.50 -7.06
C HIS A 180 -7.04 -6.92 -7.56
#